data_AF-A0A1E8VRH4-F1
#
_entry.id   AF-A0A1E8VRH4-F1
#
_cell.length_a   1.000
_cell.length_b   1.000
_cell.length_c   1.000
_cell.angle_alpha   90.00
_cell.angle_beta   90.00
_cell.angle_gamma   90.00
#
_symmetry.space_group_name_H-M   'P 1'
#
loop_
_entity.id
_entity.type
_entity.pdbx_description
1 polymer ?
#
loop_
_entity_poly.entity_id
_entity_poly.type
_entity_poly.pdbx_seq_one_letter_code
_entity_poly.pdbx_strand_id
1 'polypeptide(L)'
;MDANPRDKDSLWLYVVSPERPDFTHVADQYGWPGAAPGETKDYSPLLDKVAKGQSWQFRLKANPTRLVRTDKGKRPNEKVVGTIQGYVTETQQIDWLRRQGNVHGFELAVWEDAVPYVTVTQRRKERFSRQGSTVTISTAVFDGVLTVTDASAFSRALCQGVGRSKSFGCGLLTIAPWSRG
;
A
#
# COMPACT_ATOMS: atom_id res chain seq x y z
N MET A 1 11.32 20.06 14.75
CA MET A 1 10.44 19.57 15.83
C MET A 1 9.70 18.39 15.24
N ASP A 2 10.06 17.19 15.66
CA ASP A 2 9.50 15.95 15.09
C ASP A 2 8.10 15.74 15.67
N ALA A 3 7.09 16.30 15.02
CA ALA A 3 5.70 16.11 15.41
C ALA A 3 5.31 14.64 15.18
N ASN A 4 4.75 14.02 16.22
CA ASN A 4 4.37 12.60 16.23
C ASN A 4 3.21 12.36 15.26
N PRO A 5 3.32 11.41 14.30
CA PRO A 5 2.26 11.09 13.34
C PRO A 5 0.98 10.46 13.94
N ARG A 6 0.82 10.51 15.26
CA ARG A 6 -0.33 9.97 16.02
C ARG A 6 -1.19 11.05 16.68
N ASP A 7 -0.93 12.33 16.44
CA ASP A 7 -1.79 13.40 16.94
C ASP A 7 -3.16 13.37 16.23
N LYS A 8 -4.25 13.43 16.99
CA LYS A 8 -5.62 13.17 16.46
C LYS A 8 -6.13 14.28 15.54
N ASP A 9 -5.57 15.48 15.66
CA ASP A 9 -5.98 16.66 14.89
C ASP A 9 -5.01 16.99 13.73
N SER A 10 -4.09 16.07 13.42
CA SER A 10 -3.09 16.25 12.35
C SER A 10 -3.13 15.12 11.33
N LEU A 11 -3.05 15.47 10.05
CA LEU A 11 -2.95 14.53 8.93
C LEU A 11 -1.54 14.56 8.35
N TRP A 12 -0.92 13.39 8.22
CA TRP A 12 0.36 13.22 7.54
C TRP A 12 0.17 12.60 6.17
N LEU A 13 0.68 13.28 5.14
CA LEU A 13 0.68 12.80 3.76
C LEU A 13 2.10 12.42 3.34
N TYR A 14 2.30 11.13 3.06
CA TYR A 14 3.54 10.64 2.46
C TYR A 14 3.36 10.54 0.95
N VAL A 15 4.31 11.11 0.20
CA VAL A 15 4.34 11.07 -1.27
C VAL A 15 5.69 10.57 -1.73
N VAL A 16 5.67 9.62 -2.67
CA VAL A 16 6.85 9.23 -3.45
C VAL A 16 6.60 9.69 -4.87
N SER A 17 7.51 10.48 -5.40
CA SER A 17 7.44 11.06 -6.75
C SER A 17 8.80 10.97 -7.45
N PRO A 18 8.82 10.86 -8.79
CA PRO A 18 10.07 10.82 -9.56
C PRO A 18 10.81 12.16 -9.53
N GLU A 19 10.08 13.27 -9.36
CA GLU A 19 10.62 14.62 -9.28
C GLU A 19 10.37 15.20 -7.89
N ARG A 20 11.16 16.22 -7.51
CA ARG A 20 10.96 16.95 -6.26
C ARG A 20 9.58 17.61 -6.26
N PRO A 21 8.66 17.22 -5.35
CA PRO A 21 7.33 17.81 -5.30
C PRO A 21 7.39 19.22 -4.72
N ASP A 22 6.49 20.07 -5.20
CA ASP A 22 6.16 21.35 -4.56
C ASP A 22 4.85 21.20 -3.79
N PHE A 23 4.92 21.38 -2.48
CA PHE A 23 3.76 21.27 -1.58
C PHE A 23 3.16 22.62 -1.19
N THR A 24 3.68 23.73 -1.72
CA THR A 24 3.22 25.10 -1.37
C THR A 24 1.71 25.21 -1.50
N HIS A 25 1.15 24.78 -2.63
CA HIS A 25 -0.29 24.85 -2.86
C HIS A 25 -1.12 24.00 -1.90
N VAL A 26 -0.62 22.82 -1.51
CA VAL A 26 -1.31 21.94 -0.55
C VAL A 26 -1.31 22.57 0.83
N ALA A 27 -0.18 23.13 1.25
CA ALA A 27 -0.05 23.80 2.53
C ALA A 27 -0.88 25.08 2.62
N ASP A 28 -0.95 25.88 1.55
CA ASP A 28 -1.79 27.08 1.50
C ASP A 28 -3.29 26.74 1.61
N GLN A 29 -3.73 25.64 0.99
CA GLN A 29 -5.15 25.28 0.93
C GLN A 29 -5.62 24.48 2.16
N TYR A 30 -4.76 23.61 2.72
CA TYR A 30 -5.14 22.64 3.75
C TYR A 30 -4.27 22.67 5.00
N GLY A 31 -3.17 23.44 4.99
CA GLY A 31 -2.26 23.57 6.13
C GLY A 31 -2.71 24.64 7.12
N TRP A 32 -2.03 24.68 8.26
CA TRP A 32 -2.19 25.76 9.22
C TRP A 32 -1.44 27.01 8.73
N PRO A 33 -1.97 28.23 8.96
CA PRO A 33 -1.28 29.47 8.60
C PRO A 33 0.15 29.52 9.17
N GLY A 34 1.15 29.71 8.31
CA GLY A 34 2.57 29.75 8.70
C GLY A 34 3.24 28.39 8.88
N ALA A 35 2.55 27.28 8.62
CA ALA A 35 3.17 25.96 8.61
C ALA A 35 4.14 25.80 7.42
N ALA A 36 5.23 25.05 7.63
CA ALA A 36 6.12 24.70 6.54
C ALA A 36 5.38 23.84 5.49
N PRO A 37 5.68 23.99 4.18
CA PRO A 37 4.94 23.28 3.12
C PRO A 37 5.05 21.76 3.19
N GLY A 38 6.12 21.25 3.81
CA GLY A 38 6.42 19.84 3.96
C GLY A 38 7.93 19.60 3.95
N GLU A 39 8.32 18.34 4.11
CA GLU A 39 9.70 17.91 3.99
C GLU A 39 9.88 17.06 2.73
N THR A 40 11.02 17.22 2.06
CA THR A 40 11.42 16.33 0.95
C THR A 40 12.78 15.74 1.25
N LYS A 41 12.91 14.42 1.05
CA LYS A 41 14.16 13.68 1.20
C LYS A 41 14.44 12.91 -0.08
N ASP A 42 15.71 12.80 -0.45
CA ASP A 42 16.12 11.94 -1.56
C ASP A 42 15.86 10.47 -1.18
N TYR A 43 15.21 9.75 -2.09
CA TYR A 43 14.86 8.35 -1.89
C TYR A 43 15.97 7.39 -2.35
N SER A 44 16.89 7.86 -3.18
CA SER A 44 18.00 7.08 -3.75
C SER A 44 18.82 6.34 -2.68
N PRO A 45 19.20 6.96 -1.54
CA PRO A 45 19.97 6.27 -0.52
C PRO A 45 19.27 5.06 0.12
N LEU A 46 17.94 5.01 0.11
CA LEU A 46 17.20 3.82 0.53
C LEU A 46 17.22 2.77 -0.58
N LEU A 47 16.95 3.18 -1.83
CA LEU A 47 16.90 2.29 -2.98
C LEU A 47 18.24 1.60 -3.23
N ASP A 48 19.36 2.31 -3.05
CA ASP A 48 20.71 1.77 -3.19
C ASP A 48 21.05 0.71 -2.13
N LYS A 49 20.36 0.75 -0.98
CA LYS A 49 20.54 -0.23 0.09
C LYS A 49 19.73 -1.50 -0.13
N VAL A 50 18.71 -1.47 -0.99
CA VAL A 50 17.85 -2.62 -1.27
C VAL A 50 18.67 -3.70 -1.98
N ALA A 51 18.81 -4.85 -1.32
CA ALA A 51 19.49 -6.01 -1.87
C ALA A 51 18.67 -7.29 -1.66
N LYS A 52 18.82 -8.24 -2.59
CA LYS A 52 18.23 -9.58 -2.47
C LYS A 52 18.68 -10.24 -1.16
N GLY A 53 17.75 -10.91 -0.48
CA GLY A 53 17.96 -11.60 0.78
C GLY A 53 17.81 -10.72 2.03
N GLN A 54 17.69 -9.39 1.87
CA GLN A 54 17.40 -8.52 3.01
C GLN A 54 15.96 -8.65 3.44
N SER A 55 15.75 -8.57 4.76
CA SER A 55 14.42 -8.51 5.35
C SER A 55 14.13 -7.10 5.86
N TRP A 56 12.91 -6.64 5.65
CA TRP A 56 12.45 -5.30 6.00
C TRP A 56 11.10 -5.38 6.68
N GLN A 57 10.88 -4.53 7.70
CA GLN A 57 9.53 -4.24 8.14
C GLN A 57 8.85 -3.47 7.02
N PHE A 58 7.57 -3.72 6.79
CA PHE A 58 6.82 -3.01 5.77
C PHE A 58 5.42 -2.61 6.24
N ARG A 59 4.91 -1.57 5.60
CA ARG A 59 3.50 -1.19 5.61
C ARG A 59 3.01 -0.94 4.18
N LEU A 60 1.84 -1.46 3.86
CA LEU A 60 1.18 -1.26 2.56
C LEU A 60 -0.32 -1.06 2.75
N LYS A 61 -0.85 0.10 2.36
CA LYS A 61 -2.29 0.28 2.14
C LYS A 61 -2.60 -0.07 0.69
N ALA A 62 -3.38 -1.11 0.42
CA ALA A 62 -3.71 -1.53 -0.94
C ALA A 62 -5.21 -1.69 -1.17
N ASN A 63 -5.60 -1.93 -2.42
CA ASN A 63 -6.92 -2.38 -2.84
C ASN A 63 -6.83 -3.83 -3.36
N PRO A 64 -6.89 -4.85 -2.48
CA PRO A 64 -6.77 -6.25 -2.87
C PRO A 64 -7.96 -6.65 -3.74
N THR A 65 -7.73 -6.87 -5.02
CA THR A 65 -8.80 -7.07 -6.00
C THR A 65 -8.52 -8.23 -6.93
N ARG A 66 -9.59 -8.73 -7.56
CA ARG A 66 -9.55 -9.73 -8.61
C ARG A 66 -10.51 -9.38 -9.74
N LEU A 67 -10.17 -9.80 -10.95
CA LEU A 67 -11.14 -9.91 -12.04
C LEU A 67 -12.05 -11.12 -11.76
N VAL A 68 -13.36 -10.91 -11.80
CA VAL A 68 -14.32 -12.00 -11.62
C VAL A 68 -14.49 -12.75 -12.93
N ARG A 69 -14.02 -14.01 -12.97
CA ARG A 69 -14.18 -14.90 -14.13
C ARG A 69 -15.41 -15.80 -14.05
N THR A 70 -15.89 -16.06 -12.85
CA THR A 70 -17.06 -16.90 -12.59
C THR A 70 -17.81 -16.29 -11.42
N ASP A 71 -19.13 -16.22 -11.54
CA ASP A 71 -19.98 -15.82 -10.43
C ASP A 71 -19.98 -16.92 -9.36
N LYS A 72 -19.81 -16.50 -8.10
CA LYS A 72 -19.84 -17.37 -6.92
C LYS A 72 -20.92 -16.90 -5.93
N GLY A 73 -21.81 -16.02 -6.37
CA GLY A 73 -22.94 -15.55 -5.58
C GLY A 73 -23.95 -16.66 -5.34
N LYS A 74 -24.73 -16.54 -4.26
CA LYS A 74 -25.86 -17.44 -3.98
C LYS A 74 -26.97 -17.37 -5.03
N ARG A 75 -27.05 -16.24 -5.73
CA ARG A 75 -27.99 -15.99 -6.85
C ARG A 75 -27.15 -15.62 -8.06
N PRO A 76 -27.37 -16.26 -9.23
CA PRO A 76 -26.65 -15.93 -10.45
C PRO A 76 -26.85 -14.47 -10.82
N ASN A 77 -25.75 -13.78 -11.13
CA ASN A 77 -25.73 -12.44 -11.67
C ASN A 77 -24.62 -12.31 -12.72
N GLU A 78 -24.98 -12.49 -13.99
CA GLU A 78 -24.04 -12.42 -15.12
C GLU A 78 -23.29 -11.09 -15.20
N LYS A 79 -23.90 -10.00 -14.70
CA LYS A 79 -23.27 -8.66 -14.69
C LYS A 79 -22.03 -8.59 -13.81
N VAL A 80 -21.81 -9.57 -12.93
CA VAL A 80 -20.63 -9.64 -12.06
C VAL A 80 -19.41 -10.18 -12.80
N VAL A 81 -19.58 -11.05 -13.80
CA VAL A 81 -18.47 -11.58 -14.59
C VAL A 81 -17.84 -10.45 -15.41
N GLY A 82 -16.51 -10.39 -15.45
CA GLY A 82 -15.76 -9.30 -16.07
C GLY A 82 -15.55 -8.08 -15.17
N THR A 83 -16.20 -7.99 -14.01
CA THR A 83 -16.00 -6.88 -13.07
C THR A 83 -14.76 -7.08 -12.17
N ILE A 84 -14.22 -5.98 -11.65
CA ILE A 84 -13.19 -6.01 -10.61
C ILE A 84 -13.86 -6.01 -9.24
N GLN A 85 -13.56 -7.00 -8.41
CA GLN A 85 -14.09 -7.08 -7.04
C GLN A 85 -12.96 -7.19 -6.01
N GLY A 86 -13.20 -6.56 -4.86
CA GLY A 86 -12.30 -6.63 -3.70
C GLY A 86 -12.36 -8.00 -3.02
N TYR A 87 -11.22 -8.48 -2.56
CA TYR A 87 -11.17 -9.58 -1.60
C TYR A 87 -11.67 -9.11 -0.24
N VAL A 88 -12.49 -9.93 0.43
CA VAL A 88 -13.24 -9.52 1.63
C VAL A 88 -12.76 -10.22 2.90
N THR A 89 -12.19 -11.42 2.80
CA THR A 89 -11.60 -12.12 3.94
C THR A 89 -10.11 -11.80 4.07
N GLU A 90 -9.59 -11.89 5.29
CA GLU A 90 -8.17 -11.65 5.57
C GLU A 90 -7.27 -12.64 4.84
N THR A 91 -7.60 -13.94 4.88
CA THR A 91 -6.88 -14.98 4.13
C THR A 91 -6.75 -14.65 2.65
N GLN A 92 -7.85 -14.26 2.00
CA GLN A 92 -7.84 -13.88 0.58
C GLN A 92 -6.96 -12.66 0.29
N GLN A 93 -6.91 -11.70 1.23
CA GLN A 93 -6.11 -10.49 1.12
C GLN A 93 -4.63 -10.77 1.32
N ILE A 94 -4.27 -11.64 2.27
CA ILE A 94 -2.90 -12.13 2.47
C ILE A 94 -2.44 -12.94 1.24
N ASP A 95 -3.29 -13.80 0.69
CA ASP A 95 -2.98 -14.55 -0.55
C ASP A 95 -2.83 -13.62 -1.77
N TRP A 96 -3.58 -12.53 -1.81
CA TRP A 96 -3.36 -11.48 -2.80
C TRP A 96 -1.98 -10.82 -2.61
N LEU A 97 -1.62 -10.46 -1.38
CA LEU A 97 -0.33 -9.84 -1.08
C LEU A 97 0.85 -10.77 -1.41
N ARG A 98 0.76 -12.07 -1.08
CA ARG A 98 1.74 -13.09 -1.48
C ARG A 98 1.96 -13.11 -2.99
N ARG A 99 0.87 -13.09 -3.77
CA ARG A 99 0.93 -13.03 -5.24
C ARG A 99 1.53 -11.72 -5.76
N GLN A 100 1.28 -10.60 -5.08
CA GLN A 100 1.96 -9.34 -5.42
C GLN A 100 3.46 -9.43 -5.15
N GLY A 101 3.87 -10.09 -4.07
CA GLY A 101 5.28 -10.36 -3.77
C GLY A 101 6.01 -11.01 -4.95
N ASN A 102 5.45 -12.08 -5.52
CA ASN A 102 6.03 -12.76 -6.69
C ASN A 102 6.23 -11.85 -7.90
N VAL A 103 5.36 -10.84 -8.08
CA VAL A 103 5.45 -9.86 -9.18
C VAL A 103 6.44 -8.74 -8.85
N HIS A 104 6.54 -8.37 -7.58
CA HIS A 104 7.24 -7.18 -7.10
C HIS A 104 8.54 -7.49 -6.37
N GLY A 105 9.08 -8.70 -6.50
CA GLY A 105 10.42 -9.04 -6.00
C GLY A 105 10.53 -9.13 -4.48
N PHE A 106 9.46 -9.55 -3.81
CA PHE A 106 9.52 -9.85 -2.37
C PHE A 106 8.69 -11.09 -2.01
N GLU A 107 8.98 -11.66 -0.87
CA GLU A 107 8.15 -12.68 -0.23
C GLU A 107 7.83 -12.25 1.21
N LEU A 108 6.70 -12.72 1.74
CA LEU A 108 6.39 -12.48 3.15
C LEU A 108 7.29 -13.39 3.99
N ALA A 109 7.99 -12.82 4.96
CA ALA A 109 8.78 -13.60 5.89
C ALA A 109 7.87 -14.54 6.66
N VAL A 110 8.32 -15.77 6.91
CA VAL A 110 7.61 -16.77 7.71
C VAL A 110 8.44 -17.09 8.95
N TRP A 111 7.76 -17.30 10.08
CA TRP A 111 8.36 -17.91 11.27
C TRP A 111 7.72 -19.28 11.50
N GLU A 112 8.20 -19.99 12.52
CA GLU A 112 7.76 -21.32 12.96
C GLU A 112 6.31 -21.64 12.58
N ASP A 113 6.09 -22.86 12.07
CA ASP A 113 4.84 -23.35 11.47
C ASP A 113 4.40 -22.69 10.14
N ALA A 114 5.33 -22.06 9.42
CA ALA A 114 5.12 -21.50 8.07
C ALA A 114 4.04 -20.40 8.01
N VAL A 115 3.78 -19.73 9.13
CA VAL A 115 2.85 -18.61 9.23
C VAL A 115 3.56 -17.32 8.78
N PRO A 116 3.02 -16.57 7.81
CA PRO A 116 3.60 -15.30 7.41
C PRO A 116 3.54 -14.26 8.52
N TYR A 117 4.62 -13.51 8.68
CA TYR A 117 4.68 -12.34 9.53
C TYR A 117 3.97 -11.16 8.84
N VAL A 118 2.64 -11.23 8.82
CA VAL A 118 1.77 -10.17 8.29
C VAL A 118 0.48 -10.10 9.09
N THR A 119 -0.04 -8.90 9.27
CA THR A 119 -1.33 -8.64 9.87
C THR A 119 -2.11 -7.67 9.00
N VAL A 120 -3.42 -7.89 8.84
CA VAL A 120 -4.31 -6.91 8.22
C VAL A 120 -4.85 -5.98 9.31
N THR A 121 -4.18 -4.85 9.52
CA THR A 121 -4.46 -3.94 10.64
C THR A 121 -5.68 -3.04 10.41
N GLN A 122 -6.06 -2.81 9.15
CA GLN A 122 -7.25 -2.04 8.81
C GLN A 122 -7.91 -2.55 7.54
N ARG A 123 -9.25 -2.58 7.51
CA ARG A 123 -10.05 -2.83 6.30
C ARG A 123 -11.18 -1.82 6.21
N ARG A 124 -11.36 -1.21 5.04
CA ARG A 124 -12.44 -0.24 4.79
C ARG A 124 -13.03 -0.43 3.41
N LYS A 125 -14.33 -0.15 3.29
CA LYS A 125 -15.02 -0.03 2.01
C LYS A 125 -15.38 1.43 1.82
N GLU A 126 -14.60 2.12 1.01
CA GLU A 126 -14.79 3.52 0.68
C GLU A 126 -15.78 3.63 -0.48
N ARG A 127 -16.77 4.53 -0.36
CA ARG A 127 -17.76 4.80 -1.41
C ARG A 127 -17.92 6.30 -1.58
N PHE A 128 -17.72 6.79 -2.80
CA PHE A 128 -17.83 8.21 -3.12
C PHE A 128 -18.32 8.41 -4.56
N SER A 129 -18.83 9.61 -4.84
CA SER A 129 -19.25 9.99 -6.19
C SER A 129 -18.07 10.60 -6.95
N ARG A 130 -17.91 10.22 -8.21
CA ARG A 130 -16.95 10.81 -9.15
C ARG A 130 -17.61 10.92 -10.51
N GLN A 131 -17.69 12.13 -11.06
CA GLN A 131 -18.27 12.40 -12.39
C GLN A 131 -19.67 11.76 -12.56
N GLY A 132 -20.53 11.90 -11.54
CA GLY A 132 -21.89 11.35 -11.55
C GLY A 132 -21.99 9.83 -11.33
N SER A 133 -20.87 9.12 -11.21
CA SER A 133 -20.83 7.68 -10.95
C SER A 133 -20.35 7.37 -9.54
N THR A 134 -20.95 6.35 -8.91
CA THR A 134 -20.46 5.84 -7.62
C THR A 134 -19.22 4.97 -7.83
N VAL A 135 -18.12 5.34 -7.18
CA VAL A 135 -16.92 4.52 -7.07
C VAL A 135 -16.92 3.80 -5.72
N THR A 136 -16.54 2.52 -5.71
CA THR A 136 -16.38 1.73 -4.48
C THR A 136 -14.99 1.10 -4.45
N ILE A 137 -14.25 1.30 -3.36
CA ILE A 137 -12.89 0.79 -3.18
C ILE A 137 -12.81 0.01 -1.87
N SER A 138 -12.34 -1.24 -1.92
CA SER A 138 -12.10 -2.05 -0.73
C SER A 138 -10.62 -2.00 -0.38
N THR A 139 -10.27 -1.24 0.66
CA THR A 139 -8.87 -1.09 1.09
C THR A 139 -8.52 -2.04 2.23
N ALA A 140 -7.28 -2.49 2.25
CA ALA A 140 -6.66 -3.21 3.36
C ALA A 140 -5.28 -2.59 3.66
N VAL A 141 -4.94 -2.46 4.94
CA VAL A 141 -3.59 -2.09 5.38
C VAL A 141 -2.91 -3.35 5.90
N PHE A 142 -1.75 -3.64 5.33
CA PHE A 142 -0.89 -4.74 5.71
C PHE A 142 0.33 -4.18 6.45
N ASP A 143 0.63 -4.76 7.60
CA ASP A 143 1.84 -4.54 8.36
C ASP A 143 2.55 -5.88 8.52
N GLY A 144 3.88 -5.92 8.37
CA GLY A 144 4.60 -7.19 8.47
C GLY A 144 6.09 -7.09 8.18
N VAL A 145 6.68 -8.25 7.88
CA VAL A 145 8.08 -8.39 7.46
C VAL A 145 8.09 -9.10 6.12
N LEU A 146 8.89 -8.58 5.19
CA LEU A 146 9.14 -9.18 3.89
C LEU A 146 10.63 -9.44 3.70
N THR A 147 10.96 -10.36 2.80
CA THR A 147 12.31 -10.60 2.33
C THR A 147 12.38 -10.27 0.84
N VAL A 148 13.39 -9.50 0.44
CA VAL A 148 13.59 -9.11 -0.96
C VAL A 148 14.08 -10.32 -1.76
N THR A 149 13.37 -10.68 -2.82
CA THR A 149 13.73 -11.79 -3.72
C THR A 149 14.34 -11.31 -5.04
N ASP A 150 13.99 -10.09 -5.47
CA ASP A 150 14.56 -9.38 -6.62
C ASP A 150 14.63 -7.88 -6.30
N ALA A 151 15.85 -7.36 -6.12
CA ALA A 151 16.08 -5.96 -5.75
C ALA A 151 15.55 -4.98 -6.80
N SER A 152 15.68 -5.28 -8.10
CA SER A 152 15.23 -4.37 -9.17
C SER A 152 13.71 -4.33 -9.27
N ALA A 153 13.04 -5.48 -9.14
CA ALA A 153 11.58 -5.51 -9.09
C ALA A 153 11.05 -4.83 -7.82
N PHE A 154 11.72 -5.01 -6.69
CA PHE A 154 11.32 -4.42 -5.42
C PHE A 154 11.51 -2.90 -5.39
N SER A 155 12.65 -2.38 -5.86
CA SER A 155 12.86 -0.93 -5.98
C SER A 155 11.84 -0.27 -6.91
N ARG A 156 11.45 -0.92 -8.02
CA ARG A 156 10.33 -0.44 -8.84
C ARG A 156 9.00 -0.43 -8.09
N ALA A 157 8.74 -1.44 -7.26
CA ALA A 157 7.52 -1.50 -6.46
C ALA A 157 7.46 -0.39 -5.40
N LEU A 158 8.58 -0.05 -4.77
CA LEU A 158 8.68 1.07 -3.82
C LEU A 158 8.39 2.42 -4.50
N CYS A 159 8.86 2.63 -5.73
CA CYS A 159 8.65 3.89 -6.45
C CYS A 159 7.28 3.98 -7.14
N GLN A 160 6.79 2.89 -7.70
CA GLN A 160 5.58 2.89 -8.53
C GLN A 160 4.33 2.47 -7.75
N GLY A 161 4.50 1.84 -6.60
CA GLY A 161 3.44 1.29 -5.77
C GLY A 161 2.87 -0.05 -6.25
N VAL A 162 2.20 -0.75 -5.35
CA VAL A 162 1.68 -2.11 -5.52
C VAL A 162 0.15 -2.11 -5.70
N GLY A 163 -0.33 -2.82 -6.71
CA GLY A 163 -1.78 -3.02 -6.93
C GLY A 163 -2.52 -1.83 -7.56
N ARG A 164 -3.85 -1.82 -7.40
CA ARG A 164 -4.78 -0.85 -8.05
C ARG A 164 -5.10 0.34 -7.13
N SER A 165 -5.82 1.31 -7.71
CA SER A 165 -6.38 2.48 -6.99
C SER A 165 -5.33 3.40 -6.37
N LYS A 166 -4.16 3.55 -7.03
CA LYS A 166 -3.05 4.35 -6.52
C LYS A 166 -3.39 5.82 -6.28
N SER A 167 -4.21 6.40 -7.16
CA SER A 167 -4.74 7.76 -7.04
C SER A 167 -5.71 7.97 -5.86
N PHE A 168 -6.09 6.91 -5.14
CA PHE A 168 -6.97 6.98 -3.97
C PHE A 168 -6.23 6.65 -2.67
N GLY A 169 -4.91 6.85 -2.65
CA GLY A 169 -4.07 6.59 -1.48
C GLY A 169 -3.82 5.11 -1.21
N CYS A 170 -3.79 4.29 -2.27
CA CYS A 170 -3.37 2.89 -2.20
C CYS A 170 -2.03 2.69 -2.91
N GLY A 171 -1.37 1.58 -2.61
CA GLY A 171 -0.19 1.09 -3.31
C GLY A 171 1.15 1.61 -2.79
N LEU A 172 1.18 2.65 -1.97
CA LEU A 172 2.44 3.06 -1.34
C LEU A 172 2.91 1.97 -0.37
N LEU A 173 4.07 1.38 -0.68
CA LEU A 173 4.80 0.43 0.15
C LEU A 173 5.93 1.18 0.85
N THR A 174 5.92 1.20 2.17
CA THR A 174 6.99 1.80 2.99
C THR A 174 7.75 0.72 3.71
N ILE A 175 9.07 0.88 3.84
CA ILE A 175 9.95 -0.07 4.54
C ILE A 175 10.75 0.59 5.65
N ALA A 176 11.11 -0.20 6.66
CA ALA A 176 12.00 0.19 7.75
C ALA A 176 12.96 -0.97 8.10
N PRO A 177 14.19 -0.67 8.57
CA PRO A 177 15.14 -1.71 8.96
C PRO A 177 14.50 -2.72 9.91
N TRP A 178 14.67 -4.01 9.60
CA TRP A 178 14.25 -5.08 10.49
C TRP A 178 15.47 -5.63 11.22
N SER A 179 15.52 -5.41 12.53
CA SER A 179 16.44 -6.10 13.43
C SER A 179 15.70 -7.28 14.05
N ARG A 180 16.23 -8.50 13.87
CA ARG A 180 15.78 -9.67 14.62
C ARG A 180 16.22 -9.48 16.07
N GLY A 181 15.26 -9.26 16.97
CA GLY A 181 15.48 -9.30 18.41
C GLY A 181 15.69 -10.72 18.89
#